data_AF-A0A3A4Q2R5-F1
#
_entry.id   AF-A0A3A4Q2R5-F1
#
_cell.length_a   1.000
_cell.length_b   1.000
_cell.length_c   1.000
_cell.angle_alpha   90.00
_cell.angle_beta   90.00
_cell.angle_gamma   90.00
#
_symmetry.space_group_name_H-M   'P 1'
#
loop_
_entity.id
_entity.type
_entity.pdbx_description
1 polymer ?
#
loop_
_entity_poly.entity_id
_entity_poly.type
_entity_poly.pdbx_seq_one_letter_code
_entity_poly.pdbx_strand_id
1 'polypeptide(L)'
;MGGRFDGVQEDVREGPLNADCVFRLSINGKSRLINTDLINELLQSSTIAGAAAVEVLHASPDIARDAAQVALMEISGEEEMFGGRVTIIGRLVVELSANLAEEGRIRPAAGEYLAAVAERLQRALTRTYEESTRPVQERLAAVRARAEALAREAQAIRAQVEQLRKAAGYRELFRDQLMQQLADLETESEQAELELFVQRARREAVEQQIAQISKDVQGHVGGDEIARELARVVELREAEVARLMKLKEMSLAAGEIGEAEERLAMARVELLRHRQELARASGGQMLPEFNHDLRRLAIAEAELEARRQMLHVRRDKITSLLDMCEEYERKSEALSRLDDRLDRTRDVEDELADAIELAAPPSLVLIHGEKAE
;
A
#
# COMPACT_ATOMS: atom_id res chain seq x y z
N MET A 1 -39.12 -78.72 85.34
CA MET A 1 -39.72 -77.87 84.28
C MET A 1 -38.59 -77.06 83.67
N GLY A 2 -38.09 -77.49 82.51
CA GLY A 2 -37.07 -76.76 81.76
C GLY A 2 -37.74 -75.83 80.75
N GLY A 3 -37.37 -74.56 80.78
CA GLY A 3 -37.70 -73.59 79.74
C GLY A 3 -36.44 -73.28 78.94
N ARG A 4 -36.40 -73.76 77.69
CA ARG A 4 -35.47 -73.30 76.66
C ARG A 4 -35.84 -71.85 76.31
N PHE A 5 -34.87 -70.95 76.38
CA PHE A 5 -34.94 -69.67 75.68
C PHE A 5 -34.23 -69.86 74.34
N ASP A 6 -35.02 -69.81 73.27
CA ASP A 6 -34.50 -69.77 71.91
C ASP A 6 -33.82 -68.40 71.68
N GLY A 7 -32.58 -68.46 71.23
CA GLY A 7 -31.84 -67.30 70.77
C GLY A 7 -32.46 -66.77 69.49
N VAL A 8 -32.94 -65.54 69.54
CA VAL A 8 -33.29 -64.76 68.35
C VAL A 8 -31.96 -64.40 67.67
N GLN A 9 -31.65 -65.07 66.54
CA GLN A 9 -30.69 -64.54 65.58
C GLN A 9 -31.34 -63.27 64.99
N GLU A 10 -30.88 -62.10 65.43
CA GLU A 10 -31.05 -60.88 64.65
C GLU A 10 -30.24 -61.07 63.36
N ASP A 11 -30.94 -61.31 62.25
CA ASP A 11 -30.41 -61.03 60.91
C ASP A 11 -30.08 -59.54 60.88
N VAL A 12 -28.83 -59.20 61.23
CA VAL A 12 -28.24 -57.91 60.90
C VAL A 12 -28.14 -57.91 59.39
N ARG A 13 -29.18 -57.40 58.72
CA ARG A 13 -29.10 -57.02 57.32
C ARG A 13 -28.05 -55.91 57.26
N GLU A 14 -26.82 -56.27 56.90
CA GLU A 14 -25.80 -55.31 56.53
C GLU A 14 -26.40 -54.45 55.42
N GLY A 15 -26.76 -53.21 55.78
CA GLY A 15 -27.23 -52.23 54.84
C GLY A 15 -26.12 -51.87 53.86
N PRO A 16 -26.48 -51.28 52.70
CA PRO A 16 -25.46 -50.76 51.78
C PRO A 16 -24.52 -49.81 52.52
N LEU A 17 -23.21 -50.01 52.32
CA LEU A 17 -22.19 -49.10 52.83
C LEU A 17 -22.16 -47.89 51.90
N ASN A 18 -22.63 -46.75 52.41
CA ASN A 18 -22.61 -45.48 51.69
C ASN A 18 -21.32 -44.75 51.99
N ALA A 19 -20.58 -44.39 50.94
CA ALA A 19 -19.45 -43.48 51.04
C ALA A 19 -19.79 -42.20 50.29
N ASP A 20 -19.70 -41.09 50.99
CA ASP A 20 -20.13 -39.79 50.49
C ASP A 20 -18.92 -38.87 50.36
N CYS A 21 -18.80 -38.20 49.22
CA CYS A 21 -17.89 -37.08 49.10
C CYS A 21 -18.59 -35.83 48.57
N VAL A 22 -18.15 -34.71 49.11
CA VAL A 22 -18.53 -33.39 48.62
C VAL A 22 -17.39 -32.87 47.75
N PHE A 23 -17.70 -32.58 46.50
CA PHE A 23 -16.75 -31.99 45.57
C PHE A 23 -17.19 -30.58 45.17
N ARG A 24 -16.19 -29.73 44.93
CA ARG A 24 -16.35 -28.43 44.29
C ARG A 24 -15.88 -28.56 42.86
N LEU A 25 -16.78 -28.36 41.92
CA LEU A 25 -16.45 -28.24 40.52
C LEU A 25 -16.60 -26.78 40.12
N SER A 26 -15.46 -26.13 39.90
CA SER A 26 -15.42 -24.75 39.42
C SER A 26 -15.36 -24.77 37.91
N ILE A 27 -16.42 -24.30 37.27
CA ILE A 27 -16.55 -24.15 35.81
C ILE A 27 -16.78 -22.68 35.50
N ASN A 28 -16.35 -22.21 34.34
CA ASN A 28 -16.74 -20.87 33.91
C ASN A 28 -18.23 -20.87 33.52
N GLY A 29 -19.04 -19.98 34.10
CA GLY A 29 -20.50 -19.97 33.90
C GLY A 29 -20.95 -19.72 32.46
N LYS A 30 -20.07 -19.17 31.63
CA LYS A 30 -20.33 -18.96 30.21
C LYS A 30 -20.05 -20.19 29.34
N SER A 31 -19.41 -21.22 29.89
CA SER A 31 -19.18 -22.48 29.19
C SER A 31 -20.47 -23.30 29.14
N ARG A 32 -21.23 -23.16 28.04
CA ARG A 32 -22.40 -24.02 27.76
C ARG A 32 -22.03 -25.49 27.52
N LEU A 33 -20.74 -25.80 27.46
CA LEU A 33 -20.20 -27.10 27.07
C LEU A 33 -20.19 -28.09 28.24
N ILE A 34 -20.06 -27.59 29.48
CA ILE A 34 -20.06 -28.43 30.68
C ILE A 34 -21.30 -28.08 31.49
N ASN A 35 -22.35 -28.88 31.33
CA ASN A 35 -23.59 -28.77 32.09
C ASN A 35 -23.75 -29.97 33.04
N THR A 36 -24.76 -29.90 33.90
CA THR A 36 -25.09 -30.96 34.87
C THR A 36 -25.41 -32.29 34.19
N ASP A 37 -26.01 -32.25 33.00
CA ASP A 37 -26.35 -33.45 32.22
C ASP A 37 -25.10 -34.19 31.75
N LEU A 38 -24.12 -33.47 31.19
CA LEU A 38 -22.84 -34.04 30.79
C LEU A 38 -22.09 -34.62 31.99
N ILE A 39 -22.08 -33.91 33.13
CA ILE A 39 -21.43 -34.42 34.35
C ILE A 39 -22.08 -35.74 34.78
N ASN A 40 -23.42 -35.81 34.75
CA ASN A 40 -24.15 -37.01 35.10
C ASN A 40 -23.91 -38.15 34.10
N GLU A 41 -23.92 -37.87 32.79
CA GLU A 41 -23.59 -38.83 31.74
C GLU A 41 -22.16 -39.37 31.90
N LEU A 42 -21.20 -38.51 32.22
CA LEU A 42 -19.82 -38.89 32.50
C LEU A 42 -19.73 -39.77 33.75
N LEU A 43 -20.39 -39.42 34.85
CA LEU A 43 -20.39 -40.21 36.07
C LEU A 43 -21.03 -41.59 35.90
N GLN A 44 -22.08 -41.69 35.09
CA GLN A 44 -22.75 -42.97 34.77
C GLN A 44 -22.02 -43.78 33.69
N SER A 45 -21.01 -43.20 33.05
CA SER A 45 -20.25 -43.88 32.01
C SER A 45 -19.36 -44.99 32.58
N SER A 46 -19.27 -46.11 31.86
CA SER A 46 -18.37 -47.21 32.20
C SER A 46 -16.89 -46.82 32.16
N THR A 47 -16.55 -45.72 31.47
CA THR A 47 -15.17 -45.23 31.32
C THR A 47 -14.67 -44.50 32.56
N ILE A 48 -15.57 -43.96 33.38
CA ILE A 48 -15.23 -43.26 34.64
C ILE A 48 -15.51 -44.18 35.83
N ALA A 49 -16.78 -44.43 36.15
CA ALA A 49 -17.15 -45.21 37.33
C ALA A 49 -16.73 -46.68 37.20
N GLY A 50 -17.06 -47.33 36.09
CA GLY A 50 -16.70 -48.74 35.85
C GLY A 50 -15.18 -48.96 35.86
N ALA A 51 -14.42 -48.06 35.24
CA ALA A 51 -12.97 -48.18 35.18
C ALA A 51 -12.27 -47.88 36.52
N ALA A 52 -12.79 -46.93 37.32
CA ALA A 52 -12.35 -46.72 38.70
C ALA A 52 -12.61 -47.97 39.56
N ALA A 53 -13.74 -48.64 39.35
CA ALA A 53 -14.15 -49.80 40.14
C ALA A 53 -13.28 -51.02 39.81
N VAL A 54 -12.92 -51.22 38.54
CA VAL A 54 -11.94 -52.24 38.13
C VAL A 54 -10.56 -51.98 38.75
N GLU A 55 -10.12 -50.71 38.78
CA GLU A 55 -8.80 -50.32 39.28
C GLU A 55 -8.66 -50.49 40.79
N VAL A 56 -9.65 -50.02 41.55
CA VAL A 56 -9.59 -49.97 43.03
C VAL A 56 -10.19 -51.21 43.68
N LEU A 57 -11.28 -51.76 43.13
CA LEU A 57 -11.99 -52.91 43.73
C LEU A 57 -11.53 -54.25 43.16
N HIS A 58 -10.65 -54.25 42.14
CA HIS A 58 -10.16 -55.45 41.45
C HIS A 58 -11.28 -56.38 40.94
N ALA A 59 -12.49 -55.84 40.72
CA ALA A 59 -13.65 -56.59 40.26
C ALA A 59 -13.68 -56.68 38.72
N SER A 60 -14.34 -57.71 38.18
CA SER A 60 -14.61 -57.76 36.75
C SER A 60 -15.50 -56.57 36.33
N PRO A 61 -15.40 -56.05 35.09
CA PRO A 61 -16.12 -54.85 34.66
C PRO A 61 -17.64 -54.92 34.86
N ASP A 62 -18.22 -56.12 34.70
CA ASP A 62 -19.66 -56.35 34.86
C ASP A 62 -20.06 -56.30 36.35
N ILE A 63 -19.25 -56.87 37.23
CA ILE A 63 -19.47 -56.83 38.69
C ILE A 63 -19.22 -55.41 39.21
N ALA A 64 -18.17 -54.75 38.74
CA ALA A 64 -17.80 -53.38 39.08
C ALA A 64 -18.92 -52.37 38.78
N ARG A 65 -19.64 -52.56 37.67
CA ARG A 65 -20.75 -51.68 37.26
C ARG A 65 -21.97 -51.83 38.16
N ASP A 66 -22.30 -53.06 38.55
CA ASP A 66 -23.43 -53.34 39.43
C ASP A 66 -23.07 -53.13 40.91
N ALA A 67 -21.78 -53.16 41.24
CA ALA A 67 -21.26 -53.01 42.59
C ALA A 67 -21.09 -51.56 43.04
N ALA A 68 -20.96 -50.60 42.12
CA ALA A 68 -20.74 -49.20 42.46
C ALA A 68 -21.68 -48.30 41.66
N GLN A 69 -22.77 -47.87 42.28
CA GLN A 69 -23.62 -46.83 41.72
C GLN A 69 -23.13 -45.47 42.19
N VAL A 70 -22.66 -44.66 41.23
CA VAL A 70 -22.29 -43.27 41.48
C VAL A 70 -23.49 -42.41 41.12
N ALA A 71 -24.12 -41.81 42.12
CA ALA A 71 -25.23 -40.90 41.93
C ALA A 71 -24.84 -39.49 42.34
N LEU A 72 -25.26 -38.52 41.53
CA LEU A 72 -25.17 -37.11 41.86
C LEU A 72 -26.46 -36.74 42.60
N MET A 73 -26.40 -36.61 43.93
CA MET A 73 -27.62 -36.46 44.74
C MET A 73 -28.06 -35.01 44.91
N GLU A 74 -27.12 -34.08 45.05
CA GLU A 74 -27.42 -32.67 45.25
C GLU A 74 -26.45 -31.82 44.44
N ILE A 75 -27.00 -30.93 43.62
CA ILE A 75 -26.25 -29.90 42.92
C ILE A 75 -26.77 -28.57 43.44
N SER A 76 -25.97 -27.89 44.26
CA SER A 76 -26.18 -26.48 44.53
C SER A 76 -25.23 -25.67 43.66
N GLY A 77 -25.81 -24.96 42.70
CA GLY A 77 -25.08 -23.92 41.98
C GLY A 77 -25.13 -22.65 42.81
N GLU A 78 -24.00 -22.22 43.36
CA GLU A 78 -23.85 -20.86 43.83
C GLU A 78 -23.20 -20.06 42.70
N GLU A 79 -23.97 -19.16 42.09
CA GLU A 79 -23.42 -18.12 41.23
C GLU A 79 -22.68 -17.12 42.12
N GLU A 80 -21.38 -17.34 42.34
CA GLU A 80 -20.53 -16.31 42.91
C GLU A 80 -20.42 -15.15 41.90
N MET A 81 -21.04 -14.01 42.22
CA MET A 81 -21.09 -12.83 41.34
C MET A 81 -19.73 -12.19 41.02
N PHE A 82 -18.63 -12.70 41.57
CA PHE A 82 -17.28 -12.20 41.31
C PHE A 82 -16.61 -13.01 40.19
N GLY A 83 -16.64 -12.48 38.97
CA GLY A 83 -15.82 -12.95 37.84
C GLY A 83 -16.49 -13.93 36.88
N GLY A 84 -17.81 -14.13 36.97
CA GLY A 84 -18.58 -14.94 36.00
C GLY A 84 -18.28 -16.45 36.04
N ARG A 85 -17.59 -16.93 37.09
CA ARG A 85 -17.42 -18.35 37.35
C ARG A 85 -18.67 -18.89 38.03
N VAL A 86 -19.16 -20.01 37.54
CA VAL A 86 -20.23 -20.77 38.20
C VAL A 86 -19.55 -21.86 39.00
N THR A 87 -19.61 -21.73 40.32
CA THR A 87 -19.14 -22.79 41.20
C THR A 87 -20.29 -23.77 41.41
N ILE A 88 -20.14 -24.96 40.84
CA ILE A 88 -21.06 -26.06 41.08
C ILE A 88 -20.55 -26.81 42.30
N ILE A 89 -21.29 -26.74 43.41
CA ILE A 89 -21.05 -27.59 44.56
C ILE A 89 -21.94 -28.82 44.40
N GLY A 90 -21.31 -29.98 44.28
CA GLY A 90 -21.99 -31.25 44.09
C GLY A 90 -21.71 -32.20 45.24
N ARG A 91 -22.74 -32.91 45.69
CA ARG A 91 -22.57 -34.09 46.55
C ARG A 91 -22.59 -35.34 45.67
N LEU A 92 -21.46 -36.02 45.61
CA LEU A 92 -21.34 -37.33 45.00
C LEU A 92 -21.62 -38.37 46.09
N VAL A 93 -22.61 -39.22 45.87
CA VAL A 93 -22.86 -40.35 46.76
C VAL A 93 -22.54 -41.61 45.98
N VAL A 94 -21.69 -42.45 46.56
CA VAL A 94 -21.40 -43.77 46.04
C VAL A 94 -22.06 -44.80 46.92
N GLU A 95 -23.01 -45.51 46.33
CA GLU A 95 -23.60 -46.69 46.93
C GLU A 95 -22.81 -47.91 46.44
N LEU A 96 -22.05 -48.52 47.35
CA LEU A 96 -21.35 -49.78 47.10
C LEU A 96 -22.25 -50.94 47.54
N SER A 97 -22.61 -51.81 46.61
CA SER A 97 -23.49 -52.95 46.90
C SER A 97 -22.74 -54.09 47.59
N ALA A 98 -23.46 -54.81 48.46
CA ALA A 98 -22.92 -55.69 49.51
C ALA A 98 -22.13 -56.93 49.05
N ASN A 99 -21.98 -57.19 47.75
CA ASN A 99 -21.19 -58.35 47.27
C ASN A 99 -19.66 -58.17 47.43
N LEU A 100 -19.20 -57.01 47.91
CA LEU A 100 -17.81 -56.73 48.28
C LEU A 100 -17.54 -56.88 49.79
N ALA A 101 -18.55 -57.31 50.57
CA ALA A 101 -18.58 -57.17 52.03
C ALA A 101 -17.67 -58.13 52.82
N GLU A 102 -17.09 -59.17 52.22
CA GLU A 102 -16.50 -60.26 52.99
C GLU A 102 -15.16 -59.95 53.71
N GLU A 103 -14.49 -58.80 53.49
CA GLU A 103 -13.09 -58.64 53.96
C GLU A 103 -12.74 -57.40 54.80
N GLY A 104 -13.69 -56.58 55.29
CA GLY A 104 -13.35 -55.46 56.20
C GLY A 104 -12.40 -54.39 55.62
N ARG A 105 -12.09 -54.45 54.32
CA ARG A 105 -11.25 -53.51 53.55
C ARG A 105 -12.06 -52.42 52.82
N ILE A 106 -13.36 -52.36 53.07
CA ILE A 106 -14.32 -51.60 52.25
C ILE A 106 -14.17 -50.08 52.45
N ARG A 107 -13.79 -49.63 53.66
CA ARG A 107 -13.63 -48.20 53.97
C ARG A 107 -12.47 -47.51 53.23
N PRO A 108 -11.22 -48.01 53.26
CA PRO A 108 -10.15 -47.44 52.45
C PRO A 108 -10.44 -47.58 50.94
N ALA A 109 -11.03 -48.69 50.52
CA ALA A 109 -11.38 -48.93 49.12
C ALA A 109 -12.43 -47.92 48.59
N ALA A 110 -13.41 -47.52 49.40
CA ALA A 110 -14.40 -46.53 48.99
C ALA A 110 -13.80 -45.12 48.80
N GLY A 111 -12.90 -44.70 49.70
CA GLY A 111 -12.18 -43.43 49.57
C GLY A 111 -11.23 -43.40 48.36
N GLU A 112 -10.51 -44.50 48.12
CA GLU A 112 -9.66 -44.68 46.94
C GLU A 112 -10.49 -44.70 45.65
N TYR A 113 -11.67 -45.33 45.67
CA TYR A 113 -12.59 -45.37 44.55
C TYR A 113 -13.14 -43.97 44.22
N LEU A 114 -13.55 -43.22 45.23
CA LEU A 114 -14.00 -41.83 45.08
C LEU A 114 -12.91 -40.92 44.52
N ALA A 115 -11.68 -41.05 45.00
CA ALA A 115 -10.55 -40.32 44.45
C ALA A 115 -10.29 -40.68 42.98
N ALA A 116 -10.34 -41.98 42.64
CA ALA A 116 -10.18 -42.45 41.27
C ALA A 116 -11.30 -41.97 40.33
N VAL A 117 -12.55 -41.95 40.79
CA VAL A 117 -13.70 -41.39 40.05
C VAL A 117 -13.52 -39.88 39.84
N ALA A 118 -13.14 -39.14 40.89
CA ALA A 118 -12.91 -37.70 40.80
C ALA A 118 -11.77 -37.35 39.82
N GLU A 119 -10.66 -38.09 39.88
CA GLU A 119 -9.54 -37.88 38.95
C GLU A 119 -9.95 -38.19 37.50
N ARG A 120 -10.65 -39.30 37.27
CA ARG A 120 -11.15 -39.67 35.93
C ARG A 120 -12.18 -38.68 35.41
N LEU A 121 -13.08 -38.20 36.26
CA LEU A 121 -14.04 -37.14 35.92
C LEU A 121 -13.31 -35.85 35.55
N GLN A 122 -12.32 -35.43 36.34
CA GLN A 122 -11.51 -34.26 36.03
C GLN A 122 -10.81 -34.42 34.66
N ARG A 123 -10.16 -35.56 34.41
CA ARG A 123 -9.52 -35.84 33.11
C ARG A 123 -10.52 -35.80 31.95
N ALA A 124 -11.71 -36.36 32.12
CA ALA A 124 -12.75 -36.35 31.09
C ALA A 124 -13.26 -34.92 30.81
N LEU A 125 -13.53 -34.13 31.86
CA LEU A 125 -13.93 -32.73 31.73
C LEU A 125 -12.84 -31.88 31.08
N THR A 126 -11.58 -32.06 31.45
CA THR A 126 -10.45 -31.39 30.79
C THR A 126 -10.36 -31.78 29.32
N ARG A 127 -10.54 -33.06 28.97
CA ARG A 127 -10.53 -33.52 27.59
C ARG A 127 -11.67 -32.92 26.76
N THR A 128 -12.90 -32.92 27.26
CA THR A 128 -14.04 -32.29 26.58
C THR A 128 -13.82 -30.78 26.41
N TYR A 129 -13.22 -30.13 27.42
CA TYR A 129 -12.82 -28.73 27.32
C TYR A 129 -11.76 -28.51 26.23
N GLU A 130 -10.71 -29.31 26.17
CA GLU A 130 -9.67 -29.23 25.14
C GLU A 130 -10.25 -29.48 23.73
N GLU A 131 -11.08 -30.50 23.57
CA GLU A 131 -11.70 -30.86 22.29
C GLU A 131 -12.63 -29.74 21.77
N SER A 132 -13.32 -29.05 22.68
CA SER A 132 -14.22 -27.95 22.34
C SER A 132 -13.51 -26.59 22.16
N THR A 133 -12.41 -26.33 22.86
CA THR A 133 -11.65 -25.08 22.73
C THR A 133 -10.63 -25.10 21.60
N ARG A 134 -10.13 -26.28 21.22
CA ARG A 134 -9.21 -26.46 20.09
C ARG A 134 -9.63 -25.77 18.78
N PRO A 135 -10.86 -25.94 18.25
CA PRO A 135 -11.25 -25.27 16.99
C PRO A 135 -11.26 -23.73 17.12
N VAL A 136 -11.56 -23.20 18.30
CA VAL A 136 -11.51 -21.75 18.58
C VAL A 136 -10.06 -21.27 18.62
N GLN A 137 -9.15 -22.04 19.24
CA GLN A 137 -7.72 -21.75 19.27
C GLN A 137 -7.09 -21.80 17.86
N GLU A 138 -7.43 -22.82 17.05
CA GLU A 138 -6.97 -22.94 15.67
C GLU A 138 -7.48 -21.77 14.82
N ARG A 139 -8.76 -21.37 15.01
CA ARG A 139 -9.32 -20.19 14.34
C ARG A 139 -8.63 -18.90 14.79
N LEU A 140 -8.37 -18.72 16.08
CA LEU A 140 -7.65 -17.55 16.60
C LEU A 140 -6.24 -17.46 15.98
N ALA A 141 -5.51 -18.58 15.92
CA ALA A 141 -4.19 -18.62 15.30
C ALA A 141 -4.25 -18.23 13.81
N ALA A 142 -5.26 -18.70 13.07
CA ALA A 142 -5.46 -18.34 11.67
C ALA A 142 -5.81 -16.84 11.49
N VAL A 143 -6.65 -16.28 12.38
CA VAL A 143 -7.01 -14.85 12.38
C VAL A 143 -5.79 -13.98 12.68
N ARG A 144 -4.97 -14.35 13.68
CA ARG A 144 -3.71 -13.68 14.00
C ARG A 144 -2.73 -13.67 12.82
N ALA A 145 -2.51 -14.83 12.20
CA ALA A 145 -1.64 -14.92 11.02
C ALA A 145 -2.15 -14.03 9.87
N ARG A 146 -3.46 -13.94 9.68
CA ARG A 146 -4.08 -13.04 8.71
C ARG A 146 -3.90 -11.56 9.07
N ALA A 147 -4.08 -11.19 10.34
CA ALA A 147 -3.86 -9.83 10.82
C ALA A 147 -2.40 -9.39 10.62
N GLU A 148 -1.43 -10.26 10.93
CA GLU A 148 -0.01 -9.99 10.68
C GLU A 148 0.30 -9.79 9.19
N ALA A 149 -0.27 -10.63 8.31
CA ALA A 149 -0.09 -10.50 6.87
C ALA A 149 -0.64 -9.17 6.35
N LEU A 150 -1.84 -8.78 6.76
CA LEU A 150 -2.45 -7.49 6.41
C LEU A 150 -1.63 -6.31 6.95
N ALA A 151 -1.12 -6.40 8.18
CA ALA A 151 -0.29 -5.35 8.77
C ALA A 151 1.02 -5.15 8.00
N ARG A 152 1.67 -6.23 7.55
CA ARG A 152 2.88 -6.16 6.70
C ARG A 152 2.58 -5.53 5.33
N GLU A 153 1.45 -5.90 4.74
CA GLU A 153 0.99 -5.31 3.46
C GLU A 153 0.72 -3.81 3.61
N ALA A 154 -0.02 -3.41 4.64
CA ALA A 154 -0.30 -2.00 4.96
C ALA A 154 1.00 -1.21 5.20
N GLN A 155 1.97 -1.79 5.91
CA GLN A 155 3.28 -1.16 6.12
C GLN A 155 4.05 -0.97 4.81
N ALA A 156 4.02 -1.96 3.91
CA ALA A 156 4.66 -1.86 2.60
C ALA A 156 4.04 -0.74 1.75
N ILE A 157 2.70 -0.64 1.73
CA ILE A 157 2.01 0.43 1.00
C ILE A 157 2.29 1.80 1.63
N ARG A 158 2.28 1.92 2.97
CA ARG A 158 2.65 3.17 3.66
C ARG A 158 4.04 3.65 3.28
N ALA A 159 5.01 2.73 3.18
CA ALA A 159 6.36 3.08 2.76
C ALA A 159 6.39 3.62 1.32
N GLN A 160 5.60 3.05 0.41
CA GLN A 160 5.47 3.52 -0.97
C GLN A 160 4.79 4.89 -1.05
N VAL A 161 3.71 5.10 -0.28
CA VAL A 161 3.01 6.39 -0.19
C VAL A 161 3.96 7.49 0.29
N GLU A 162 4.78 7.21 1.30
CA GLU A 162 5.77 8.15 1.81
C GLU A 162 6.89 8.43 0.80
N GLN A 163 7.32 7.43 0.03
CA GLN A 163 8.27 7.62 -1.07
C GLN A 163 7.70 8.53 -2.16
N LEU A 164 6.45 8.31 -2.58
CA LEU A 164 5.76 9.16 -3.55
C LEU A 164 5.63 10.60 -3.04
N ARG A 165 5.27 10.77 -1.76
CA ARG A 165 5.17 12.08 -1.13
C ARG A 165 6.51 12.82 -1.11
N LYS A 166 7.62 12.11 -0.85
CA LYS A 166 8.97 12.68 -0.90
C LYS A 166 9.39 13.03 -2.32
N ALA A 167 9.11 12.16 -3.30
CA ALA A 167 9.42 12.40 -4.70
C ALA A 167 8.66 13.62 -5.27
N ALA A 168 7.41 13.81 -4.84
CA ALA A 168 6.60 14.98 -5.17
C ALA A 168 7.08 16.29 -4.51
N GLY A 169 7.98 16.22 -3.52
CA GLY A 169 8.63 17.39 -2.93
C GLY A 169 7.73 18.24 -2.03
N TYR A 170 6.90 17.62 -1.18
CA TYR A 170 5.98 18.27 -0.22
C TYR A 170 4.99 19.30 -0.79
N ARG A 171 5.07 19.67 -2.06
CA ARG A 171 4.00 20.40 -2.75
C ARG A 171 2.79 19.50 -2.70
N GLU A 172 1.76 19.99 -2.03
CA GLU A 172 0.51 19.28 -1.89
C GLU A 172 0.03 18.89 -3.29
N LEU A 173 -0.08 17.58 -3.51
CA LEU A 173 -0.44 16.91 -4.75
C LEU A 173 -1.93 17.16 -5.05
N PHE A 174 -2.34 18.42 -5.17
CA PHE A 174 -3.72 18.77 -5.49
C PHE A 174 -3.93 18.61 -6.98
N ARG A 175 -4.56 17.51 -7.36
CA ARG A 175 -4.88 17.16 -8.75
C ARG A 175 -5.53 18.33 -9.49
N ASP A 176 -6.52 18.98 -8.89
CA ASP A 176 -7.25 20.08 -9.52
C ASP A 176 -6.35 21.27 -9.87
N GLN A 177 -5.42 21.61 -8.97
CA GLN A 177 -4.47 22.71 -9.21
C GLN A 177 -3.46 22.35 -10.31
N LEU A 178 -2.98 21.11 -10.34
CA LEU A 178 -2.07 20.63 -11.38
C LEU A 178 -2.77 20.56 -12.75
N MET A 179 -4.02 20.12 -12.79
CA MET A 179 -4.83 20.10 -14.02
C MET A 179 -5.08 21.51 -14.54
N GLN A 180 -5.38 22.47 -13.66
CA GLN A 180 -5.53 23.87 -14.04
C GLN A 180 -4.23 24.44 -14.59
N GLN A 181 -3.10 24.21 -13.90
CA GLN A 181 -1.78 24.63 -14.39
C GLN A 181 -1.41 23.98 -15.73
N LEU A 182 -1.79 22.72 -15.95
CA LEU A 182 -1.58 22.04 -17.22
C LEU A 182 -2.37 22.72 -18.35
N ALA A 183 -3.65 23.02 -18.13
CA ALA A 183 -4.50 23.70 -19.10
C ALA A 183 -3.98 25.12 -19.44
N ASP A 184 -3.52 25.85 -18.42
CA ASP A 184 -2.90 27.17 -18.61
C ASP A 184 -1.63 27.06 -19.46
N LEU A 185 -0.76 26.08 -19.18
CA LEU A 185 0.46 25.83 -19.96
C LEU A 185 0.17 25.39 -21.40
N GLU A 186 -0.88 24.59 -21.62
CA GLU A 186 -1.31 24.19 -22.97
C GLU A 186 -1.77 25.40 -23.77
N THR A 187 -2.57 26.27 -23.15
CA THR A 187 -3.02 27.53 -23.76
C THR A 187 -1.83 28.45 -24.08
N GLU A 188 -0.88 28.59 -23.15
CA GLU A 188 0.35 29.37 -23.39
C GLU A 188 1.22 28.76 -24.51
N SER A 189 1.29 27.42 -24.59
CA SER A 189 2.03 26.71 -25.64
C SER A 189 1.42 26.94 -27.02
N GLU A 190 0.09 26.81 -27.14
CA GLU A 190 -0.65 27.06 -28.37
C GLU A 190 -0.49 28.51 -28.84
N GLN A 191 -0.54 29.47 -27.91
CA GLN A 191 -0.27 30.88 -28.21
C GLN A 191 1.15 31.09 -28.73
N ALA A 192 2.16 30.52 -28.07
CA ALA A 192 3.55 30.63 -28.51
C ALA A 192 3.78 29.99 -29.90
N GLU A 193 3.10 28.88 -30.20
CA GLU A 193 3.15 28.23 -31.51
C GLU A 193 2.52 29.08 -32.60
N LEU A 194 1.35 29.68 -32.33
CA LEU A 194 0.68 30.59 -33.24
C LEU A 194 1.54 31.83 -33.52
N GLU A 195 2.13 32.42 -32.47
CA GLU A 195 3.05 33.56 -32.60
C GLU A 195 4.27 33.19 -33.45
N LEU A 196 4.88 32.02 -33.20
CA LEU A 196 6.03 31.54 -33.98
C LEU A 196 5.66 31.34 -35.45
N PHE A 197 4.47 30.80 -35.73
CA PHE A 197 3.95 30.66 -37.10
C PHE A 197 3.80 32.02 -37.78
N VAL A 198 3.23 33.02 -37.10
CA VAL A 198 3.08 34.38 -37.62
C VAL A 198 4.44 35.03 -37.90
N GLN A 199 5.43 34.88 -37.00
CA GLN A 199 6.77 35.44 -37.22
C GLN A 199 7.47 34.81 -38.42
N ARG A 200 7.37 33.48 -38.58
CA ARG A 200 7.94 32.77 -39.72
C ARG A 200 7.32 33.20 -41.04
N ALA A 201 5.99 33.34 -41.09
CA ALA A 201 5.29 33.85 -42.27
C ALA A 201 5.72 35.29 -42.60
N ARG A 202 5.91 36.14 -41.57
CA ARG A 202 6.42 37.50 -41.76
C ARG A 202 7.87 37.51 -42.27
N ARG A 203 8.73 36.64 -41.76
CA ARG A 203 10.12 36.49 -42.24
C ARG A 203 10.14 36.11 -43.71
N GLU A 204 9.36 35.10 -44.10
CA GLU A 204 9.25 34.66 -45.50
C GLU A 204 8.78 35.80 -46.42
N ALA A 205 7.78 36.57 -46.00
CA ALA A 205 7.31 37.73 -46.78
C ALA A 205 8.41 38.80 -46.95
N VAL A 206 9.20 39.09 -45.92
CA VAL A 206 10.32 40.04 -45.99
C VAL A 206 11.45 39.49 -46.88
N GLU A 207 11.76 38.20 -46.81
CA GLU A 207 12.74 37.54 -47.68
C GLU A 207 12.34 37.63 -49.16
N GLN A 208 11.05 37.40 -49.47
CA GLN A 208 10.51 37.54 -50.82
C GLN A 208 10.62 39.00 -51.32
N GLN A 209 10.35 39.99 -50.47
CA GLN A 209 10.51 41.41 -50.81
C GLN A 209 11.97 41.78 -51.08
N ILE A 210 12.90 41.29 -50.25
CA ILE A 210 14.35 41.48 -50.47
C ILE A 210 14.77 40.87 -51.80
N ALA A 211 14.33 39.65 -52.10
CA ALA A 211 14.66 38.96 -53.34
C ALA A 211 14.14 39.73 -54.57
N GLN A 212 12.89 40.21 -54.51
CA GLN A 212 12.28 40.99 -55.59
C GLN A 212 13.01 42.32 -55.82
N ILE A 213 13.25 43.11 -54.76
CA ILE A 213 13.98 44.39 -54.89
C ILE A 213 15.42 44.16 -55.37
N SER A 214 16.09 43.12 -54.87
CA SER A 214 17.45 42.78 -55.32
C SER A 214 17.48 42.45 -56.81
N LYS A 215 16.49 41.71 -57.32
CA LYS A 215 16.34 41.40 -58.74
C LYS A 215 16.06 42.66 -59.55
N ASP A 216 15.20 43.55 -59.07
CA ASP A 216 14.86 44.80 -59.75
C ASP A 216 16.06 45.75 -59.80
N VAL A 217 16.82 45.90 -58.70
CA VAL A 217 18.07 46.68 -58.66
C VAL A 217 19.10 46.11 -59.63
N GLN A 218 19.32 44.79 -59.64
CA GLN A 218 20.26 44.16 -60.59
C GLN A 218 19.83 44.35 -62.05
N GLY A 219 18.53 44.20 -62.34
CA GLY A 219 17.97 44.41 -63.66
C GLY A 219 18.17 45.83 -64.19
N HIS A 220 17.89 46.84 -63.36
CA HIS A 220 18.05 48.25 -63.73
C HIS A 220 19.53 48.64 -63.87
N VAL A 221 20.39 48.24 -62.93
CA VAL A 221 21.83 48.56 -62.98
C VAL A 221 22.51 47.88 -64.17
N GLY A 222 22.12 46.65 -64.54
CA GLY A 222 22.67 45.96 -65.72
C GLY A 222 22.08 46.43 -67.06
N GLY A 223 20.85 46.95 -67.03
CA GLY A 223 20.12 47.46 -68.20
C GLY A 223 20.47 48.89 -68.59
N ASP A 224 20.99 49.71 -67.67
CA ASP A 224 21.21 51.14 -67.90
C ASP A 224 22.33 51.43 -68.91
N GLU A 225 21.98 52.17 -69.96
CA GLU A 225 22.90 52.53 -71.05
C GLU A 225 24.00 53.49 -70.56
N ILE A 226 23.66 54.43 -69.67
CA ILE A 226 24.62 55.41 -69.13
C ILE A 226 25.69 54.69 -68.30
N ALA A 227 25.30 53.73 -67.45
CA ALA A 227 26.23 52.93 -66.68
C ALA A 227 27.16 52.08 -67.58
N ARG A 228 26.67 51.60 -68.73
CA ARG A 228 27.51 50.90 -69.72
C ARG A 228 28.49 51.84 -70.40
N GLU A 229 28.05 53.03 -70.82
CA GLU A 229 28.94 54.01 -71.44
C GLU A 229 29.99 54.53 -70.43
N LEU A 230 29.60 54.81 -69.19
CA LEU A 230 30.54 55.18 -68.11
C LEU A 230 31.55 54.04 -67.82
N ALA A 231 31.11 52.78 -67.87
CA ALA A 231 32.02 51.64 -67.75
C ALA A 231 33.03 51.58 -68.90
N ARG A 232 32.60 51.83 -70.14
CA ARG A 232 33.52 51.97 -71.29
C ARG A 232 34.49 53.13 -71.12
N VAL A 233 34.03 54.27 -70.60
CA VAL A 233 34.92 55.41 -70.28
C VAL A 233 35.99 54.99 -69.27
N VAL A 234 35.62 54.25 -68.22
CA VAL A 234 36.58 53.71 -67.25
C VAL A 234 37.58 52.76 -67.93
N GLU A 235 37.12 51.79 -68.73
CA GLU A 235 37.98 50.86 -69.46
C GLU A 235 38.98 51.59 -70.39
N LEU A 236 38.51 52.62 -71.10
CA LEU A 236 39.35 53.45 -71.96
C LEU A 236 40.41 54.21 -71.15
N ARG A 237 40.06 54.75 -69.98
CA ARG A 237 41.00 55.46 -69.09
C ARG A 237 41.99 54.50 -68.42
N GLU A 238 41.58 53.29 -68.09
CA GLU A 238 42.48 52.25 -67.59
C GLU A 238 43.51 51.86 -68.65
N ALA A 239 43.08 51.69 -69.91
CA ALA A 239 43.97 51.42 -71.02
C ALA A 239 44.94 52.59 -71.30
N GLU A 240 44.49 53.83 -71.14
CA GLU A 240 45.32 55.05 -71.24
C GLU A 240 46.39 55.09 -70.14
N VAL A 241 46.00 54.92 -68.87
CA VAL A 241 46.95 54.85 -67.74
C VAL A 241 47.95 53.72 -67.93
N ALA A 242 47.49 52.52 -68.33
CA ALA A 242 48.38 51.38 -68.58
C ALA A 242 49.37 51.65 -69.73
N ARG A 243 48.95 52.38 -70.78
CA ARG A 243 49.84 52.80 -71.87
C ARG A 243 50.87 53.82 -71.38
N LEU A 244 50.44 54.81 -70.60
CA LEU A 244 51.33 55.83 -70.03
C LEU A 244 52.34 55.23 -69.04
N MET A 245 51.94 54.24 -68.25
CA MET A 245 52.86 53.49 -67.38
C MET A 245 53.93 52.74 -68.17
N LYS A 246 53.57 52.08 -69.28
CA LYS A 246 54.55 51.43 -70.19
C LYS A 246 55.51 52.43 -70.83
N LEU A 247 55.03 53.64 -71.13
CA LEU A 247 55.84 54.71 -71.70
C LEU A 247 56.74 55.41 -70.66
N LYS A 248 56.35 55.42 -69.38
CA LYS A 248 57.19 55.88 -68.25
C LYS A 248 58.51 55.13 -68.18
N GLU A 249 58.46 53.82 -68.41
CA GLU A 249 59.64 52.95 -68.50
C GLU A 249 60.58 53.37 -69.65
N MET A 250 60.10 54.17 -70.60
CA MET A 250 60.84 54.68 -71.77
C MET A 250 61.17 56.18 -71.72
N SER A 251 61.07 56.85 -70.56
CA SER A 251 61.40 58.27 -70.30
C SER A 251 60.32 59.32 -70.63
N LEU A 252 59.22 59.31 -69.88
CA LEU A 252 58.19 60.37 -69.87
C LEU A 252 58.01 61.00 -68.48
N ALA A 253 57.51 62.25 -68.46
CA ALA A 253 57.38 63.09 -67.28
C ALA A 253 56.31 62.55 -66.30
N ALA A 254 56.68 62.40 -65.03
CA ALA A 254 55.84 61.82 -63.98
C ALA A 254 54.49 62.53 -63.75
N GLY A 255 54.34 63.78 -64.21
CA GLY A 255 53.11 64.57 -64.07
C GLY A 255 51.93 64.07 -64.91
N GLU A 256 52.18 63.59 -66.14
CA GLU A 256 51.11 63.15 -67.06
C GLU A 256 50.41 61.87 -66.57
N ILE A 257 51.15 61.03 -65.83
CA ILE A 257 50.62 59.80 -65.23
C ILE A 257 49.71 60.14 -64.05
N GLY A 258 50.10 61.12 -63.22
CA GLY A 258 49.27 61.59 -62.11
C GLY A 258 47.94 62.17 -62.60
N GLU A 259 47.96 62.97 -63.66
CA GLU A 259 46.72 63.49 -64.27
C GLU A 259 45.83 62.39 -64.86
N ALA A 260 46.43 61.37 -65.50
CA ALA A 260 45.67 60.25 -66.05
C ALA A 260 45.05 59.36 -64.95
N GLU A 261 45.79 59.12 -63.86
CA GLU A 261 45.29 58.41 -62.67
C GLU A 261 44.16 59.18 -61.98
N GLU A 262 44.27 60.50 -61.87
CA GLU A 262 43.20 61.36 -61.34
C GLU A 262 41.93 61.27 -62.20
N ARG A 263 42.06 61.36 -63.53
CA ARG A 263 40.92 61.20 -64.45
C ARG A 263 40.28 59.82 -64.37
N LEU A 264 41.07 58.76 -64.21
CA LEU A 264 40.57 57.41 -63.98
C LEU A 264 39.82 57.31 -62.65
N ALA A 265 40.37 57.89 -61.58
CA ALA A 265 39.71 57.91 -60.27
C ALA A 265 38.37 58.65 -60.33
N MET A 266 38.30 59.81 -60.98
CA MET A 266 37.04 60.54 -61.19
C MET A 266 36.02 59.73 -62.00
N ALA A 267 36.42 59.11 -63.11
CA ALA A 267 35.52 58.29 -63.93
C ALA A 267 34.98 57.08 -63.14
N ARG A 268 35.80 56.45 -62.30
CA ARG A 268 35.36 55.40 -61.38
C ARG A 268 34.37 55.92 -60.34
N VAL A 269 34.61 57.11 -59.77
CA VAL A 269 33.69 57.75 -58.83
C VAL A 269 32.35 58.06 -59.49
N GLU A 270 32.33 58.60 -60.71
CA GLU A 270 31.11 58.90 -61.46
C GLU A 270 30.31 57.63 -61.78
N LEU A 271 30.97 56.56 -62.26
CA LEU A 271 30.32 55.27 -62.50
C LEU A 271 29.71 54.69 -61.21
N LEU A 272 30.45 54.72 -60.10
CA LEU A 272 29.97 54.22 -58.81
C LEU A 272 28.80 55.06 -58.29
N ARG A 273 28.86 56.38 -58.43
CA ARG A 273 27.80 57.29 -58.03
C ARG A 273 26.52 57.05 -58.83
N HIS A 274 26.63 56.93 -60.16
CA HIS A 274 25.49 56.63 -61.03
C HIS A 274 24.86 55.27 -60.71
N ARG A 275 25.68 54.23 -60.50
CA ARG A 275 25.19 52.92 -60.04
C ARG A 275 24.50 52.98 -58.68
N GLN A 276 25.01 53.78 -57.75
CA GLN A 276 24.39 53.98 -56.44
C GLN A 276 23.06 54.74 -56.54
N GLU A 277 22.99 55.76 -57.40
CA GLU A 277 21.77 56.53 -57.68
C GLU A 277 20.70 55.64 -58.34
N LEU A 278 21.07 54.82 -59.33
CA LEU A 278 20.18 53.80 -59.93
C LEU A 278 19.72 52.78 -58.90
N ALA A 279 20.62 52.25 -58.08
CA ALA A 279 20.27 51.29 -57.04
C ALA A 279 19.31 51.91 -56.03
N ARG A 280 19.48 53.18 -55.65
CA ARG A 280 18.54 53.92 -54.78
C ARG A 280 17.20 54.12 -55.46
N ALA A 281 17.18 54.53 -56.73
CA ALA A 281 15.97 54.75 -57.52
C ALA A 281 15.13 53.47 -57.68
N SER A 282 15.78 52.31 -57.81
CA SER A 282 15.14 50.99 -57.86
C SER A 282 14.79 50.41 -56.48
N GLY A 283 14.75 51.22 -55.42
CA GLY A 283 14.33 50.79 -54.09
C GLY A 283 15.43 50.15 -53.23
N GLY A 284 16.69 50.15 -53.66
CA GLY A 284 17.82 49.61 -52.90
C GLY A 284 18.07 50.29 -51.55
N GLN A 285 17.48 51.47 -51.34
CA GLN A 285 17.46 52.14 -50.03
C GLN A 285 16.63 51.41 -48.96
N MET A 286 15.69 50.54 -49.36
CA MET A 286 14.86 49.74 -48.45
C MET A 286 15.58 48.45 -47.97
N LEU A 287 16.61 47.99 -48.70
CA LEU A 287 17.31 46.74 -48.37
C LEU A 287 17.97 46.75 -46.97
N PRO A 288 18.61 47.84 -46.50
CA PRO A 288 19.11 47.91 -45.13
C PRO A 288 18.00 47.80 -44.07
N GLU A 289 16.82 48.37 -44.33
CA GLU A 289 15.66 48.31 -43.42
C GLU A 289 15.13 46.88 -43.34
N PHE A 290 14.90 46.22 -44.48
CA PHE A 290 14.46 44.83 -44.49
C PHE A 290 15.49 43.87 -43.88
N ASN A 291 16.80 44.12 -44.09
CA ASN A 291 17.85 43.35 -43.41
C ASN A 291 17.89 43.60 -41.90
N HIS A 292 17.48 44.78 -41.43
CA HIS A 292 17.30 45.03 -40.00
C HIS A 292 16.06 44.28 -39.47
N ASP A 293 14.95 44.32 -40.21
CA ASP A 293 13.73 43.60 -39.85
C ASP A 293 13.94 42.08 -39.83
N LEU A 294 14.64 41.49 -40.81
CA LEU A 294 14.99 40.07 -40.78
C LEU A 294 15.77 39.68 -39.52
N ARG A 295 16.73 40.51 -39.10
CA ARG A 295 17.49 40.27 -37.87
C ARG A 295 16.59 40.34 -36.64
N ARG A 296 15.66 41.29 -36.59
CA ARG A 296 14.67 41.38 -35.50
C ARG A 296 13.74 40.17 -35.47
N LEU A 297 13.24 39.73 -36.62
CA LEU A 297 12.38 38.55 -36.74
C LEU A 297 13.12 37.28 -36.34
N ALA A 298 14.39 37.12 -36.74
CA ALA A 298 15.21 35.99 -36.34
C ALA A 298 15.42 35.91 -34.82
N ILE A 299 15.64 37.06 -34.16
CA ILE A 299 15.73 37.12 -32.69
C ILE A 299 14.39 36.73 -32.06
N ALA A 300 13.28 37.32 -32.53
CA ALA A 300 11.95 37.02 -31.99
C ALA A 300 11.56 35.54 -32.17
N GLU A 301 11.87 34.94 -33.32
CA GLU A 301 11.68 33.50 -33.54
C GLU A 301 12.49 32.65 -32.56
N ALA A 302 13.77 32.99 -32.33
CA ALA A 302 14.61 32.27 -31.39
C ALA A 302 14.10 32.40 -29.94
N GLU A 303 13.62 33.58 -29.55
CA GLU A 303 13.00 33.81 -28.24
C GLU A 303 11.71 33.00 -28.06
N LEU A 304 10.83 32.99 -29.06
CA LEU A 304 9.59 32.20 -29.04
C LEU A 304 9.86 30.70 -29.02
N GLU A 305 10.85 30.23 -29.77
CA GLU A 305 11.25 28.83 -29.78
C GLU A 305 11.82 28.39 -28.42
N ALA A 306 12.65 29.22 -27.79
CA ALA A 306 13.14 29.00 -26.44
C ALA A 306 11.99 29.01 -25.41
N ARG A 307 11.03 29.95 -25.52
CA ARG A 307 9.84 30.00 -24.67
C ARG A 307 9.00 28.72 -24.81
N ARG A 308 8.74 28.27 -26.04
CA ARG A 308 8.01 27.02 -26.32
C ARG A 308 8.71 25.81 -25.71
N GLN A 309 10.03 25.69 -25.85
CA GLN A 309 10.80 24.60 -25.23
C GLN A 309 10.69 24.61 -23.71
N MET A 310 10.78 25.79 -23.08
CA MET A 310 10.59 25.92 -21.64
C MET A 310 9.17 25.50 -21.21
N LEU A 311 8.14 25.88 -21.96
CA LEU A 311 6.75 25.50 -21.70
C LEU A 311 6.55 23.98 -21.79
N HIS A 312 7.14 23.32 -22.80
CA HIS A 312 7.13 21.85 -22.90
C HIS A 312 7.78 21.18 -21.68
N VAL A 313 8.96 21.62 -21.27
CA VAL A 313 9.64 21.05 -20.09
C VAL A 313 8.80 21.23 -18.82
N ARG A 314 8.14 22.38 -18.66
CA ARG A 314 7.22 22.61 -17.54
C ARG A 314 5.99 21.70 -17.62
N ARG A 315 5.41 21.54 -18.80
CA ARG A 315 4.26 20.67 -19.04
C ARG A 315 4.59 19.23 -18.67
N ASP A 316 5.70 18.69 -19.19
CA ASP A 316 6.13 17.32 -18.92
C ASP A 316 6.36 17.08 -17.42
N LYS A 317 6.90 18.09 -16.71
CA LYS A 317 7.04 18.05 -15.26
C LYS A 317 5.68 18.00 -14.56
N ILE A 318 4.69 18.78 -14.99
CA ILE A 318 3.34 18.76 -14.39
C ILE A 318 2.64 17.43 -14.70
N THR A 319 2.77 16.90 -15.91
CA THR A 319 2.24 15.57 -16.27
C THR A 319 2.83 14.49 -15.38
N SER A 320 4.14 14.49 -15.14
CA SER A 320 4.77 13.55 -14.20
C SER A 320 4.26 13.72 -12.76
N LEU A 321 3.99 14.96 -12.32
CA LEU A 321 3.37 15.20 -11.01
C LEU A 321 1.94 14.65 -10.93
N LEU A 322 1.15 14.78 -12.00
CA LEU A 322 -0.20 14.23 -12.09
C LEU A 322 -0.18 12.70 -12.04
N ASP A 323 0.73 12.04 -12.75
CA ASP A 323 0.89 10.58 -12.69
C ASP A 323 1.20 10.13 -11.25
N MET A 324 2.06 10.86 -10.55
CA MET A 324 2.36 10.61 -9.14
C MET A 324 1.16 10.89 -8.21
N CYS A 325 0.34 11.92 -8.48
CA CYS A 325 -0.93 12.14 -7.77
C CYS A 325 -1.85 10.93 -7.91
N GLU A 326 -2.05 10.42 -9.13
CA GLU A 326 -2.96 9.30 -9.38
C GLU A 326 -2.46 8.00 -8.77
N GLU A 327 -1.14 7.77 -8.77
CA GLU A 327 -0.55 6.64 -8.06
C GLU A 327 -0.71 6.78 -6.54
N TYR A 328 -0.50 7.99 -6.00
CA TYR A 328 -0.69 8.29 -4.59
C TYR A 328 -2.14 8.06 -4.15
N GLU A 329 -3.13 8.60 -4.89
CA GLU A 329 -4.56 8.43 -4.60
C GLU A 329 -4.93 6.93 -4.59
N ARG A 330 -4.54 6.19 -5.63
CA ARG A 330 -4.78 4.73 -5.71
C ARG A 330 -4.18 3.97 -4.52
N LYS A 331 -2.95 4.28 -4.13
CA LYS A 331 -2.30 3.62 -2.98
C LYS A 331 -2.91 4.04 -1.64
N SER A 332 -3.30 5.31 -1.49
CA SER A 332 -3.95 5.81 -0.28
C SER A 332 -5.31 5.14 -0.08
N GLU A 333 -6.10 4.98 -1.15
CA GLU A 333 -7.35 4.22 -1.09
C GLU A 333 -7.11 2.74 -0.75
N ALA A 334 -6.11 2.11 -1.38
CA ALA A 334 -5.76 0.72 -1.08
C ALA A 334 -5.36 0.55 0.39
N LEU A 335 -4.60 1.50 0.94
CA LEU A 335 -4.22 1.53 2.34
C LEU A 335 -5.45 1.67 3.26
N SER A 336 -6.36 2.61 2.97
CA SER A 336 -7.59 2.77 3.75
C SER A 336 -8.41 1.47 3.79
N ARG A 337 -8.56 0.79 2.65
CA ARG A 337 -9.28 -0.49 2.57
C ARG A 337 -8.56 -1.61 3.33
N LEU A 338 -7.23 -1.60 3.38
CA LEU A 338 -6.45 -2.57 4.15
C LEU A 338 -6.55 -2.31 5.65
N ASP A 339 -6.52 -1.06 6.08
CA ASP A 339 -6.68 -0.67 7.48
C ASP A 339 -8.09 -1.05 7.97
N ASP A 340 -9.15 -0.76 7.21
CA ASP A 340 -10.52 -1.22 7.54
C ASP A 340 -10.62 -2.75 7.68
N ARG A 341 -9.91 -3.49 6.83
CA ARG A 341 -9.87 -4.97 6.89
C ARG A 341 -9.07 -5.46 8.08
N LEU A 342 -7.98 -4.78 8.44
CA LEU A 342 -7.15 -5.11 9.58
C LEU A 342 -7.93 -4.90 10.87
N ASP A 343 -8.64 -3.78 11.01
CA ASP A 343 -9.44 -3.46 12.19
C ASP A 343 -10.56 -4.50 12.39
N ARG A 344 -11.33 -4.82 11.33
CA ARG A 344 -12.32 -5.91 11.40
C ARG A 344 -11.71 -7.27 11.76
N THR A 345 -10.46 -7.52 11.35
CA THR A 345 -9.77 -8.78 11.67
C THR A 345 -9.34 -8.81 13.14
N ARG A 346 -8.95 -7.66 13.70
CA ARG A 346 -8.63 -7.49 15.11
C ARG A 346 -9.87 -7.59 16.00
N ASP A 347 -11.00 -7.03 15.59
CA ASP A 347 -12.26 -7.19 16.32
C ASP A 347 -12.61 -8.69 16.48
N VAL A 348 -12.46 -9.47 15.40
CA VAL A 348 -12.65 -10.93 15.44
C VAL A 348 -11.58 -11.64 16.28
N GLU A 349 -10.34 -11.13 16.29
CA GLU A 349 -9.29 -11.66 17.15
C GLU A 349 -9.65 -11.48 18.63
N ASP A 350 -10.10 -10.29 19.01
CA ASP A 350 -10.49 -9.92 20.36
C ASP A 350 -11.73 -10.73 20.79
N GLU A 351 -12.75 -10.86 19.95
CA GLU A 351 -13.92 -11.71 20.21
C GLU A 351 -13.54 -13.18 20.46
N LEU A 352 -12.59 -13.73 19.70
CA LEU A 352 -12.13 -15.11 19.85
C LEU A 352 -11.22 -15.27 21.08
N ALA A 353 -10.38 -14.29 21.37
CA ALA A 353 -9.54 -14.26 22.56
C ALA A 353 -10.41 -14.22 23.83
N ASP A 354 -11.40 -13.34 23.86
CA ASP A 354 -12.41 -13.25 24.92
C ASP A 354 -13.17 -14.57 25.05
N ALA A 355 -13.57 -15.20 23.95
CA ALA A 355 -14.26 -16.49 23.98
C ALA A 355 -13.40 -17.60 24.64
N ILE A 356 -12.09 -17.59 24.41
CA ILE A 356 -11.16 -18.56 25.03
C ILE A 356 -10.94 -18.23 26.52
N GLU A 357 -10.75 -16.96 26.87
CA GLU A 357 -10.57 -16.52 28.25
C GLU A 357 -11.82 -16.83 29.10
N LEU A 358 -13.00 -16.56 28.54
CA LEU A 358 -14.30 -16.90 29.13
C LEU A 358 -14.58 -18.40 29.17
N ALA A 359 -13.81 -19.24 28.48
CA ALA A 359 -14.02 -20.69 28.51
C ALA A 359 -13.32 -21.39 29.69
N ALA A 360 -12.38 -20.73 30.39
CA ALA A 360 -11.47 -21.22 31.46
C ALA A 360 -11.58 -22.71 31.88
N PRO A 361 -10.44 -23.44 31.97
CA PRO A 361 -10.45 -24.89 32.18
C PRO A 361 -11.19 -25.30 33.46
N PRO A 362 -11.98 -26.39 33.43
CA PRO A 362 -12.69 -26.87 34.61
C PRO A 362 -11.68 -27.34 35.67
N SER A 363 -11.97 -27.03 36.93
CA SER A 363 -11.18 -27.52 38.06
C SER A 363 -12.07 -28.22 39.07
N LEU A 364 -11.66 -29.42 39.47
CA LEU A 364 -12.35 -30.25 40.44
C LEU A 364 -11.50 -30.30 41.72
N VAL A 365 -12.09 -29.90 42.85
CA VAL A 365 -11.45 -29.93 44.17
C VAL A 365 -12.36 -30.71 45.11
N LEU A 366 -11.83 -31.76 45.75
CA LEU A 366 -12.54 -32.50 46.80
C LEU A 366 -12.56 -31.66 48.08
N ILE A 367 -13.75 -31.31 48.60
CA ILE A 367 -13.91 -30.46 49.79
C ILE A 367 -13.93 -31.29 51.06
N HIS A 368 -14.68 -32.40 51.06
CA HIS A 368 -14.87 -33.24 52.24
C HIS A 368 -15.14 -34.68 51.81
N GLY A 369 -14.41 -35.64 52.41
CA GLY A 369 -14.77 -37.05 52.36
C GLY A 369 -15.09 -37.47 53.79
N GLU A 370 -16.37 -37.64 54.09
CA GLU A 370 -16.77 -38.19 55.38
C GLU A 370 -16.39 -39.68 55.37
N LYS A 371 -15.58 -40.10 56.33
CA LYS A 371 -15.31 -41.53 56.52
C LYS A 371 -16.63 -42.16 56.96
N ALA A 372 -17.21 -43.01 56.11
CA ALA A 372 -18.42 -43.79 56.41
C ALA A 372 -18.39 -44.33 57.84
N GLU A 373 -19.41 -43.99 58.64
CA GLU A 373 -19.58 -44.48 60.02
C GLU A 373 -19.89 -45.97 60.07
#